data_AF-A0A1H0WD60-F1
#
_entry.id   AF-A0A1H0WD60-F1
#
_cell.length_a   1.000
_cell.length_b   1.000
_cell.length_c   1.000
_cell.angle_alpha   90.00
_cell.angle_beta   90.00
_cell.angle_gamma   90.00
#
_symmetry.space_group_name_H-M   'P 1'
#
loop_
_entity.id
_entity.type
_entity.pdbx_description
1 polymer ?
#
loop_
_entity_poly.entity_id
_entity_poly.type
_entity_poly.pdbx_seq_one_letter_code
_entity_poly.pdbx_strand_id
1 'polypeptide(L)'
;MSKRFEDFIKNNREEFDEIEPSTDLWSKIEQSLNMPEELPKKLETKTFSLAFVLRVAASVIIVMGIGFGIYLQSQKAAKGVDLAAINPEYAKQQLHYASLVETKLTELKSVSKADPQLYKEFSAEIAKMDSTYKRLNADLATSPNQERVLRAMIRNLQVQTEVLNQQLSVIEQFNQMKKDQKDEIKNI
;
A
#
# COMPACT_ATOMS: atom_id res chain seq x y z
N MET A 1 57.47 -30.64 31.95
CA MET A 1 57.28 -29.17 32.11
C MET A 1 57.56 -28.65 33.53
N SER A 2 57.61 -29.51 34.56
CA SER A 2 57.86 -29.09 35.96
C SER A 2 59.23 -28.47 36.22
N LYS A 3 60.29 -28.94 35.54
CA LYS A 3 61.66 -28.46 35.77
C LYS A 3 61.82 -26.94 35.62
N ARG A 4 61.16 -26.33 34.63
CA ARG A 4 61.25 -24.87 34.38
C ARG A 4 60.66 -24.03 35.52
N PHE A 5 59.63 -24.52 36.20
CA PHE A 5 59.01 -23.82 37.31
C PHE A 5 59.80 -24.04 38.61
N GLU A 6 60.31 -25.25 38.81
CA GLU A 6 61.17 -25.59 39.94
C GLU A 6 62.48 -24.79 39.89
N ASP A 7 63.10 -24.67 38.71
CA ASP A 7 64.27 -23.82 38.47
C ASP A 7 63.96 -22.33 38.70
N PHE A 8 62.77 -21.87 38.30
CA PHE A 8 62.33 -20.48 38.52
C PHE A 8 62.15 -20.17 40.01
N ILE A 9 61.45 -21.01 40.76
CA ILE A 9 61.25 -20.80 42.20
C ILE A 9 62.59 -20.88 42.94
N LYS A 10 63.48 -21.80 42.55
CA LYS A 10 64.79 -21.95 43.19
C LYS A 10 65.73 -20.77 42.93
N ASN A 11 65.73 -20.24 41.70
CA ASN A 11 66.56 -19.10 41.32
C ASN A 11 66.07 -17.76 41.89
N ASN A 12 64.78 -17.65 42.24
CA ASN A 12 64.19 -16.43 42.79
C ASN A 12 63.81 -16.59 44.28
N ARG A 13 64.30 -17.64 44.95
CA ARG A 13 63.92 -17.97 46.34
C ARG A 13 64.26 -16.83 47.32
N GLU A 14 65.40 -16.17 47.10
CA GLU A 14 65.82 -15.03 47.94
C GLU A 14 64.87 -13.84 47.80
N GLU A 15 64.33 -13.57 46.61
CA GLU A 15 63.35 -12.50 46.38
C GLU A 15 61.99 -12.79 47.05
N PHE A 16 61.65 -14.07 47.26
CA PHE A 16 60.42 -14.45 47.97
C PHE A 16 60.56 -14.38 49.49
N ASP A 17 61.76 -14.60 50.03
CA ASP A 17 62.02 -14.58 51.48
C ASP A 17 62.34 -13.16 52.01
N GLU A 18 62.57 -12.17 51.12
CA GLU A 18 62.95 -10.80 51.50
C GLU A 18 61.76 -9.93 51.99
N ILE A 19 60.53 -10.25 51.59
CA ILE A 19 59.36 -9.40 51.84
C ILE A 19 58.41 -10.06 52.85
N GLU A 20 58.50 -9.66 54.11
CA GLU A 20 57.45 -9.96 55.08
C GLU A 20 56.25 -9.01 54.90
N PRO A 21 55.01 -9.52 54.82
CA PRO A 21 53.83 -8.66 54.75
C PRO A 21 53.67 -7.84 56.04
N SER A 22 53.21 -6.59 55.90
CA SER A 22 52.95 -5.72 57.05
C SER A 22 51.94 -6.34 58.01
N THR A 23 52.20 -6.30 59.32
CA THR A 23 51.34 -6.89 60.37
C THR A 23 49.90 -6.35 60.38
N ASP A 24 49.68 -5.17 59.82
CA ASP A 24 48.37 -4.49 59.71
C ASP A 24 47.51 -4.96 58.51
N LEU A 25 48.03 -5.87 57.66
CA LEU A 25 47.28 -6.39 56.51
C LEU A 25 46.00 -7.12 56.95
N TRP A 26 46.07 -7.89 58.03
CA TRP A 26 44.91 -8.63 58.52
C TRP A 26 43.80 -7.72 59.02
N SER A 27 44.15 -6.65 59.74
CA SER A 27 43.18 -5.66 60.22
C SER A 27 42.47 -4.94 59.07
N LYS A 28 43.20 -4.64 57.98
CA LYS A 28 42.61 -4.05 56.76
C LYS A 28 41.61 -5.00 56.08
N ILE A 29 41.94 -6.30 56.01
CA ILE A 29 41.06 -7.31 55.42
C ILE A 29 39.78 -7.47 56.27
N GLU A 30 39.92 -7.54 57.59
CA GLU A 30 38.78 -7.66 58.51
C GLU A 30 37.84 -6.44 58.41
N GLN A 31 38.40 -5.22 58.28
CA GLN A 31 37.62 -4.02 58.06
C GLN A 31 36.87 -4.02 56.72
N SER A 32 37.45 -4.62 55.68
CA SER A 32 36.79 -4.75 54.37
C SER A 32 35.68 -5.81 54.32
N LEU A 33 35.65 -6.74 55.29
CA LEU A 33 34.62 -7.78 55.39
C LEU A 33 33.40 -7.36 56.22
N ASN A 34 33.55 -6.40 57.15
CA ASN A 34 32.48 -5.92 58.02
C ASN A 34 31.64 -4.77 57.43
N MET A 35 31.72 -4.54 56.12
CA MET A 35 30.83 -3.58 55.46
C MET A 35 29.45 -4.23 55.27
N PRO A 36 28.33 -3.59 55.68
CA PRO A 36 27.00 -4.12 55.40
C PRO A 36 26.86 -4.34 53.89
N GLU A 37 26.58 -5.57 53.46
CA GLU A 37 26.26 -5.89 52.07
C GLU A 37 25.00 -5.13 51.64
N GLU A 38 25.16 -3.89 51.16
CA GLU A 38 24.16 -3.27 50.32
C GLU A 38 24.15 -4.05 49.00
N LEU A 39 23.25 -5.04 48.92
CA LEU A 39 22.91 -5.74 47.69
C LEU A 39 22.84 -4.73 46.54
N PRO A 40 23.56 -4.95 45.43
CA PRO A 40 23.53 -4.01 44.32
C PRO A 40 22.08 -3.88 43.85
N LYS A 41 21.52 -2.66 43.97
CA LYS A 41 20.23 -2.30 43.36
C LYS A 41 20.31 -2.72 41.90
N LYS A 42 19.54 -3.75 41.55
CA LYS A 42 19.36 -4.19 40.17
C LYS A 42 19.02 -2.95 39.34
N LEU A 43 19.91 -2.59 38.42
CA LEU A 43 19.65 -1.58 37.42
C LEU A 43 18.49 -2.09 36.58
N GLU A 44 17.29 -1.55 36.83
CA GLU A 44 16.15 -1.78 35.96
C GLU A 44 16.48 -1.15 34.60
N THR A 45 16.95 -1.99 33.67
CA THR A 45 16.91 -1.64 32.27
C THR A 45 15.43 -1.49 31.94
N LYS A 46 15.00 -0.24 31.79
CA LYS A 46 13.63 0.15 31.45
C LYS A 46 13.33 -0.30 30.02
N THR A 47 13.22 -1.61 29.82
CA THR A 47 12.56 -2.17 28.66
C THR A 47 11.10 -1.75 28.79
N PHE A 48 10.54 -1.15 27.75
CA PHE A 48 9.11 -0.85 27.73
C PHE A 48 8.37 -2.15 28.05
N SER A 49 7.59 -2.15 29.13
CA SER A 49 6.90 -3.37 29.54
C SER A 49 6.10 -3.87 28.35
N LEU A 50 6.24 -5.14 28.00
CA LEU A 50 5.45 -5.76 26.93
C LEU A 50 3.96 -5.47 27.11
N ALA A 51 3.50 -5.35 28.37
CA ALA A 51 2.16 -4.90 28.72
C ALA A 51 1.84 -3.46 28.27
N PHE A 52 2.76 -2.51 28.38
CA PHE A 52 2.58 -1.15 27.86
C PHE A 52 2.55 -1.13 26.33
N VAL A 53 3.47 -1.86 25.66
CA VAL A 53 3.47 -1.97 24.19
C VAL A 53 2.19 -2.63 23.69
N LEU A 54 1.71 -3.68 24.38
CA LEU A 54 0.46 -4.36 24.06
C LEU A 54 -0.76 -3.43 24.23
N ARG A 55 -0.80 -2.61 25.29
CA ARG A 55 -1.87 -1.62 25.53
C ARG A 55 -1.88 -0.52 24.47
N VAL A 56 -0.72 -0.01 24.10
CA VAL A 56 -0.58 1.00 23.04
C VAL A 56 -0.98 0.40 21.69
N ALA A 57 -0.50 -0.80 21.34
CA ALA A 57 -0.88 -1.50 20.11
C ALA A 57 -2.39 -1.76 20.02
N ALA A 58 -3.03 -2.18 21.12
CA ALA A 58 -4.49 -2.36 21.17
C ALA A 58 -5.25 -1.04 20.88
N SER A 59 -4.79 0.08 21.43
CA SER A 59 -5.39 1.39 21.17
C SER A 59 -5.26 1.82 19.70
N VAL A 60 -4.10 1.56 19.08
CA VAL A 60 -3.85 1.85 17.66
C VAL A 60 -4.74 0.98 16.77
N ILE A 61 -4.86 -0.32 17.07
CA ILE A 61 -5.73 -1.24 16.32
C ILE A 61 -7.20 -0.80 16.42
N ILE A 62 -7.67 -0.35 17.59
CA ILE A 62 -9.03 0.14 17.77
C ILE A 62 -9.27 1.41 16.94
N VAL A 63 -8.35 2.39 16.99
CA VAL A 63 -8.47 3.62 16.19
C VAL A 63 -8.43 3.32 14.69
N MET A 64 -7.55 2.41 14.27
CA MET A 64 -7.43 1.99 12.87
C MET A 64 -8.67 1.21 12.43
N GLY A 65 -9.24 0.37 13.29
CA GLY A 65 -10.47 -0.37 13.04
C GLY A 65 -11.70 0.52 12.96
N ILE A 66 -11.83 1.51 13.86
CA ILE A 66 -12.91 2.51 13.80
C ILE A 66 -12.72 3.40 12.57
N GLY A 67 -11.50 3.87 12.30
CA GLY A 67 -11.18 4.66 11.11
C GLY A 67 -11.46 3.89 9.82
N PHE A 68 -11.11 2.60 9.76
CA PHE A 68 -11.41 1.72 8.63
C PHE A 68 -12.91 1.43 8.52
N GLY A 69 -13.61 1.25 9.65
CA GLY A 69 -15.06 1.09 9.68
C GLY A 69 -15.79 2.32 9.16
N ILE A 70 -15.38 3.52 9.59
CA ILE A 70 -15.90 4.80 9.08
C ILE A 70 -15.54 4.97 7.60
N TYR A 71 -14.34 4.59 7.17
CA TYR A 71 -13.92 4.63 5.77
C TYR A 71 -14.76 3.69 4.89
N LEU A 72 -14.99 2.44 5.32
CA LEU A 72 -15.87 1.50 4.63
C LEU A 72 -17.32 1.97 4.63
N GLN A 73 -17.80 2.56 5.72
CA GLN A 73 -19.15 3.10 5.80
C GLN A 73 -19.32 4.35 4.93
N SER A 74 -18.30 5.19 4.81
CA SER A 74 -18.27 6.33 3.90
C SER A 74 -18.29 5.88 2.43
N GLN A 75 -17.63 4.77 2.08
CA GLN A 75 -17.78 4.17 0.75
C GLN A 75 -19.20 3.60 0.52
N LYS A 76 -19.82 3.01 1.55
CA LYS A 76 -21.21 2.52 1.47
C LYS A 76 -22.27 3.63 1.49
N ALA A 77 -21.90 4.86 1.86
CA ALA A 77 -22.77 6.03 1.87
C ALA A 77 -22.99 6.64 0.48
N ALA A 78 -22.37 6.09 -0.57
CA ALA A 78 -22.86 6.24 -1.94
C ALA A 78 -24.12 5.36 -2.11
N LYS A 79 -25.22 5.71 -1.42
CA LYS A 79 -26.55 5.29 -1.86
C LYS A 79 -26.75 5.96 -3.22
N GLY A 80 -26.37 5.24 -4.28
CA GLY A 80 -26.64 5.64 -5.64
C GLY A 80 -28.13 5.92 -5.79
N VAL A 81 -28.47 6.91 -6.61
CA VAL A 81 -29.86 7.17 -6.99
C VAL A 81 -30.44 5.86 -7.52
N ASP A 82 -31.58 5.41 -6.97
CA ASP A 82 -32.25 4.20 -7.47
C ASP A 82 -32.89 4.52 -8.82
N LEU A 83 -32.13 4.22 -9.88
CA LEU A 83 -32.49 4.45 -11.26
C LEU A 83 -33.78 3.70 -11.65
N ALA A 84 -34.01 2.52 -11.06
CA ALA A 84 -35.19 1.73 -11.32
C ALA A 84 -36.45 2.35 -10.70
N ALA A 85 -36.30 3.09 -9.59
CA ALA A 85 -37.38 3.85 -8.97
C ALA A 85 -37.77 5.11 -9.79
N ILE A 86 -36.86 5.65 -10.60
CA ILE A 86 -37.15 6.76 -11.52
C ILE A 86 -37.85 6.25 -12.78
N ASN A 87 -37.22 5.32 -13.49
CA ASN A 87 -37.79 4.68 -14.66
C ASN A 87 -37.07 3.34 -14.93
N PRO A 88 -37.77 2.19 -14.82
CA PRO A 88 -37.13 0.87 -14.95
C PRO A 88 -36.60 0.57 -16.35
N GLU A 89 -37.21 1.13 -17.41
CA GLU A 89 -36.73 0.93 -18.79
C GLU A 89 -35.44 1.72 -19.04
N TYR A 90 -35.38 2.97 -18.59
CA TYR A 90 -34.17 3.78 -18.70
C TYR A 90 -33.02 3.26 -17.82
N ALA A 91 -33.32 2.72 -16.64
CA ALA A 91 -32.32 2.05 -15.80
C ALA A 91 -31.65 0.88 -16.52
N LYS A 92 -32.44 0.03 -17.20
CA LYS A 92 -31.91 -1.08 -18.02
C LYS A 92 -31.04 -0.57 -19.17
N GLN A 93 -31.51 0.46 -19.89
CA GLN A 93 -30.76 1.06 -21.00
C GLN A 93 -29.42 1.64 -20.52
N GLN A 94 -29.41 2.36 -19.40
CA GLN A 94 -28.17 2.88 -18.83
C GLN A 94 -27.20 1.75 -18.51
N LEU A 95 -27.64 0.69 -17.82
CA LEU A 95 -26.78 -0.46 -17.50
C LEU A 95 -26.21 -1.11 -18.77
N HIS A 96 -27.05 -1.32 -19.78
CA HIS A 96 -26.63 -1.87 -21.05
C HIS A 96 -25.55 -1.00 -21.72
N TYR A 97 -25.81 0.29 -21.91
CA TYR A 97 -24.82 1.17 -22.56
C TYR A 97 -23.57 1.40 -21.70
N ALA A 98 -23.68 1.42 -20.38
CA ALA A 98 -22.52 1.49 -19.49
C ALA A 98 -21.60 0.26 -19.68
N SER A 99 -22.16 -0.94 -19.75
CA SER A 99 -21.38 -2.16 -20.03
C SER A 99 -20.74 -2.16 -21.42
N LEU A 100 -21.41 -1.61 -22.43
CA LEU A 100 -20.86 -1.48 -23.78
C LEU A 100 -19.66 -0.53 -23.79
N VAL A 101 -19.78 0.63 -23.14
CA VAL A 101 -18.67 1.58 -23.00
C VAL A 101 -17.49 0.90 -22.29
N GLU A 102 -17.71 0.21 -21.18
CA GLU A 102 -16.64 -0.49 -20.46
C GLU A 102 -15.94 -1.57 -21.30
N THR A 103 -16.72 -2.36 -22.04
CA THR A 103 -16.19 -3.39 -22.96
C THR A 103 -15.33 -2.74 -24.04
N LYS A 104 -15.83 -1.68 -24.67
CA LYS A 104 -15.12 -0.96 -25.73
C LYS A 104 -13.87 -0.25 -25.24
N LEU A 105 -13.89 0.30 -24.03
CA LEU A 105 -12.70 0.85 -23.39
C LEU A 105 -11.63 -0.22 -23.14
N THR A 106 -12.06 -1.41 -22.74
CA THR A 106 -11.16 -2.55 -22.50
C THR A 106 -10.53 -3.03 -23.81
N GLU A 107 -11.33 -3.16 -24.87
CA GLU A 107 -10.87 -3.47 -26.23
C GLU A 107 -9.87 -2.40 -26.71
N LEU A 108 -10.24 -1.12 -26.64
CA LEU A 108 -9.38 0.00 -27.06
C LEU A 108 -8.04 0.00 -26.31
N LYS A 109 -8.07 -0.23 -24.99
CA LYS A 109 -6.86 -0.34 -24.16
C LYS A 109 -5.98 -1.51 -24.57
N SER A 110 -6.56 -2.63 -25.00
CA SER A 110 -5.80 -3.79 -25.46
C SER A 110 -5.10 -3.53 -26.79
N VAL A 111 -5.79 -2.88 -27.74
CA VAL A 111 -5.26 -2.62 -29.09
C VAL A 111 -4.25 -1.46 -29.07
N SER A 112 -4.48 -0.45 -28.23
CA SER A 112 -3.59 0.72 -28.11
C SER A 112 -2.26 0.41 -27.40
N LYS A 113 -2.06 -0.79 -26.83
CA LYS A 113 -0.75 -1.19 -26.27
C LYS A 113 0.37 -1.17 -27.30
N ALA A 114 0.04 -1.31 -28.57
CA ALA A 114 1.00 -1.29 -29.68
C ALA A 114 1.50 0.13 -30.02
N ASP A 115 0.78 1.19 -29.63
CA ASP A 115 1.12 2.58 -29.95
C ASP A 115 0.93 3.51 -28.71
N PRO A 116 2.02 3.89 -28.03
CA PRO A 116 1.97 4.72 -26.84
C PRO A 116 1.43 6.15 -27.07
N GLN A 117 1.62 6.72 -28.27
CA GLN A 117 1.15 8.07 -28.57
C GLN A 117 -0.37 8.08 -28.72
N LEU A 118 -0.88 7.10 -29.46
CA LEU A 118 -2.30 6.88 -29.67
C LEU A 118 -3.04 6.59 -28.35
N TYR A 119 -2.46 5.76 -27.49
CA TYR A 119 -3.00 5.50 -26.14
C TYR A 119 -3.13 6.79 -25.30
N LYS A 120 -2.14 7.70 -25.38
CA LYS A 120 -2.14 8.94 -24.60
C LYS A 120 -3.30 9.85 -25.00
N GLU A 121 -3.53 10.06 -26.30
CA GLU A 121 -4.65 10.88 -26.79
C GLU A 121 -6.00 10.28 -26.39
N PHE A 122 -6.15 8.96 -26.52
CA PHE A 122 -7.39 8.29 -26.12
C PHE A 122 -7.63 8.31 -24.61
N SER A 123 -6.60 8.08 -23.81
CA SER A 123 -6.74 8.11 -22.34
C SER A 123 -7.23 9.47 -21.82
N ALA A 124 -6.85 10.57 -22.49
CA ALA A 124 -7.34 11.91 -22.15
C ALA A 124 -8.84 12.08 -22.49
N GLU A 125 -9.29 11.61 -23.65
CA GLU A 125 -10.71 11.69 -24.03
C GLU A 125 -11.58 10.77 -23.15
N ILE A 126 -11.08 9.58 -22.79
CA ILE A 126 -11.73 8.67 -21.84
C ILE A 126 -11.89 9.34 -20.47
N ALA A 127 -10.84 10.00 -19.96
CA ALA A 127 -10.90 10.71 -18.69
C ALA A 127 -11.96 11.83 -18.71
N LYS A 128 -12.10 12.51 -19.85
CA LYS A 128 -13.14 13.53 -20.04
C LYS A 128 -14.55 12.93 -20.07
N MET A 129 -14.75 11.78 -20.71
CA MET A 129 -16.01 11.04 -20.70
C MET A 129 -16.40 10.61 -19.28
N ASP A 130 -15.46 10.07 -18.51
CA ASP A 130 -15.66 9.68 -17.11
C ASP A 130 -16.03 10.88 -16.21
N SER A 131 -15.34 12.00 -16.38
CA SER A 131 -15.65 13.23 -15.64
C SER A 131 -17.06 13.76 -15.93
N THR A 132 -17.51 13.66 -17.18
CA THR A 132 -18.84 14.07 -17.62
C THR A 132 -19.90 13.16 -17.00
N TYR A 133 -19.67 11.85 -17.01
CA TYR A 133 -20.56 10.88 -16.37
C TYR A 133 -20.70 11.11 -14.87
N LYS A 134 -19.59 11.37 -14.16
CA LYS A 134 -19.60 11.72 -12.73
C LYS A 134 -20.42 12.97 -12.43
N ARG A 135 -20.31 14.01 -13.27
CA ARG A 135 -21.13 15.21 -13.15
C ARG A 135 -22.62 14.92 -13.36
N LEU A 136 -22.97 14.14 -14.40
CA LEU A 136 -24.34 13.71 -14.65
C LEU A 136 -24.92 12.89 -13.48
N ASN A 137 -24.12 12.07 -12.80
CA ASN A 137 -24.51 11.35 -11.58
C ASN A 137 -24.79 12.31 -10.41
N ALA A 138 -23.97 13.34 -10.22
CA ALA A 138 -24.21 14.35 -9.21
C ALA A 138 -25.48 15.15 -9.52
N ASP A 139 -25.66 15.57 -10.77
CA ASP A 139 -26.85 16.30 -11.24
C ASP A 139 -28.12 15.44 -11.09
N LEU A 140 -28.04 14.13 -11.30
CA LEU A 140 -29.17 13.21 -11.13
C LEU A 140 -29.66 13.17 -9.67
N ALA A 141 -28.73 13.25 -8.70
CA ALA A 141 -29.07 13.26 -7.29
C ALA A 141 -29.71 14.58 -6.83
N THR A 142 -29.37 15.71 -7.46
CA THR A 142 -29.85 17.04 -7.08
C THR A 142 -30.96 17.60 -7.97
N SER A 143 -31.23 16.98 -9.12
CA SER A 143 -32.18 17.49 -10.11
C SER A 143 -33.62 17.16 -9.74
N PRO A 144 -34.53 18.14 -9.79
CA PRO A 144 -35.98 17.90 -9.63
C PRO A 144 -36.58 17.14 -10.83
N ASN A 145 -35.87 17.04 -11.96
CA ASN A 145 -36.31 16.26 -13.13
C ASN A 145 -35.28 15.17 -13.47
N GLN A 146 -35.27 14.14 -12.64
CA GLN A 146 -34.32 13.04 -12.71
C GLN A 146 -34.45 12.23 -14.01
N GLU A 147 -35.66 12.09 -14.55
CA GLU A 147 -35.91 11.37 -15.81
C GLU A 147 -35.25 12.07 -17.02
N ARG A 148 -35.30 13.41 -17.08
CA ARG A 148 -34.59 14.17 -18.12
C ARG A 148 -33.07 14.01 -18.02
N VAL A 149 -32.52 14.02 -16.80
CA VAL A 149 -31.09 13.82 -16.58
C VAL A 149 -30.68 12.40 -16.95
N LEU A 150 -31.49 11.40 -16.58
CA LEU A 150 -31.27 10.00 -16.93
C LEU A 150 -31.25 9.79 -18.45
N ARG A 151 -32.21 10.36 -19.19
CA ARG A 151 -32.18 10.35 -20.66
C ARG A 151 -30.92 10.99 -21.23
N ALA A 152 -30.49 12.12 -20.68
CA ALA A 152 -29.26 12.78 -21.11
C ALA A 152 -28.02 11.91 -20.85
N MET A 153 -27.99 11.20 -19.72
CA MET A 153 -26.93 10.25 -19.39
C MET A 153 -26.89 9.07 -20.36
N ILE A 154 -28.04 8.47 -20.68
CA ILE A 154 -28.14 7.39 -21.67
C ILE A 154 -27.67 7.87 -23.04
N ARG A 155 -28.13 9.05 -23.48
CA ARG A 155 -27.69 9.65 -24.74
C ARG A 155 -26.19 9.91 -24.77
N ASN A 156 -25.63 10.34 -23.65
CA ASN A 156 -24.20 10.52 -23.52
C ASN A 156 -23.46 9.18 -23.69
N LEU A 157 -23.90 8.12 -23.00
CA LEU A 157 -23.32 6.78 -23.15
C LEU A 157 -23.45 6.21 -24.58
N GLN A 158 -24.55 6.50 -25.27
CA GLN A 158 -24.74 6.14 -26.68
C GLN A 158 -23.68 6.80 -27.58
N VAL A 159 -23.53 8.12 -27.49
CA VAL A 159 -22.51 8.86 -28.26
C VAL A 159 -21.11 8.38 -27.90
N GLN A 160 -20.85 8.11 -26.62
CA GLN A 160 -19.58 7.53 -26.17
C GLN A 160 -19.30 6.19 -26.87
N THR A 161 -20.31 5.32 -26.96
CA THR A 161 -20.19 4.02 -27.62
C THR A 161 -19.91 4.16 -29.13
N GLU A 162 -20.60 5.08 -29.80
CA GLU A 162 -20.39 5.36 -31.23
C GLU A 162 -18.97 5.85 -31.52
N VAL A 163 -18.47 6.80 -30.72
CA VAL A 163 -17.11 7.32 -30.85
C VAL A 163 -16.07 6.21 -30.61
N LEU A 164 -16.25 5.40 -29.57
CA LEU A 164 -15.34 4.28 -29.28
C LEU A 164 -15.34 3.24 -30.40
N ASN A 165 -16.50 2.91 -30.96
CA ASN A 165 -16.60 1.99 -32.09
C ASN A 165 -15.88 2.52 -33.34
N GLN A 166 -16.06 3.81 -33.65
CA GLN A 166 -15.38 4.44 -34.77
C GLN A 166 -13.86 4.42 -34.58
N GLN A 167 -13.38 4.74 -33.38
CA GLN A 167 -11.96 4.71 -33.05
C GLN A 167 -11.39 3.29 -33.19
N LEU A 168 -12.06 2.28 -32.65
CA LEU A 168 -11.61 0.90 -32.75
C LEU A 168 -11.53 0.45 -34.22
N SER A 169 -12.52 0.79 -35.04
CA SER A 169 -12.54 0.46 -36.47
C SER A 169 -11.37 1.11 -37.23
N VAL A 170 -11.05 2.37 -36.93
CA VAL A 170 -9.89 3.05 -37.56
C VAL A 170 -8.58 2.34 -37.22
N ILE A 171 -8.42 1.90 -35.97
CA ILE A 171 -7.21 1.20 -35.53
C ILE A 171 -7.11 -0.19 -36.18
N GLU A 172 -8.22 -0.91 -36.27
CA GLU A 172 -8.28 -2.22 -36.95
C GLU A 172 -7.91 -2.08 -38.44
N GLN A 173 -8.50 -1.11 -39.14
CA GLN A 173 -8.19 -0.84 -40.56
C GLN A 173 -6.72 -0.49 -40.75
N PHE A 174 -6.17 0.35 -39.88
CA PHE A 174 -4.76 0.72 -39.92
C PHE A 174 -3.82 -0.47 -39.68
N ASN A 175 -4.17 -1.33 -38.72
CA ASN A 175 -3.40 -2.54 -38.44
C ASN A 175 -3.47 -3.55 -39.58
N GLN A 176 -4.63 -3.70 -40.24
CA GLN A 176 -4.78 -4.54 -41.43
C GLN A 176 -3.92 -4.03 -42.60
N MET A 177 -4.01 -2.73 -42.93
CA MET A 177 -3.17 -2.13 -43.97
C MET A 177 -1.67 -2.33 -43.73
N LYS A 178 -1.20 -2.19 -42.47
CA LYS A 178 0.19 -2.46 -42.11
C LYS A 178 0.59 -3.93 -42.26
N LYS A 179 -0.34 -4.86 -42.06
CA LYS A 179 -0.09 -6.30 -42.21
C LYS A 179 0.01 -6.68 -43.68
N ASP A 180 -0.92 -6.20 -44.50
CA ASP A 180 -0.95 -6.46 -45.93
C ASP A 180 0.33 -5.94 -46.62
N GLN A 181 0.79 -4.73 -46.26
CA GLN A 181 2.07 -4.19 -46.75
C GLN A 181 3.28 -5.04 -46.32
N LYS A 182 3.28 -5.60 -45.11
CA LYS A 182 4.37 -6.47 -44.64
C LYS A 182 4.41 -7.80 -45.38
N ASP A 183 3.25 -8.35 -45.72
CA ASP A 183 3.15 -9.63 -46.41
C ASP A 183 3.50 -9.50 -47.90
N GLU A 184 3.23 -8.35 -48.53
CA GLU A 184 3.74 -8.02 -49.88
C GLU A 184 5.26 -7.90 -49.91
N ILE A 185 5.88 -7.16 -48.99
CA ILE A 185 7.35 -6.98 -48.95
C ILE A 185 8.09 -8.32 -48.68
N LYS A 186 7.43 -9.29 -48.03
CA LYS A 186 8.02 -10.59 -47.71
C LYS A 186 7.95 -11.60 -48.86
N ASN A 187 7.10 -11.36 -49.86
CA ASN A 187 6.89 -12.22 -51.03
C ASN A 187 7.63 -11.72 -52.29
N ILE A 188 8.48 -10.71 -52.15
CA ILE A 188 9.41 -10.19 -53.16
C ILE A 188 10.83 -10.56 -52.72
#